data_AF-A0A962RWL9-F1
#
_entry.id   AF-A0A962RWL9-F1
#
_cell.length_a   1.000
_cell.length_b   1.000
_cell.length_c   1.000
_cell.angle_alpha   90.00
_cell.angle_beta   90.00
_cell.angle_gamma   90.00
#
_symmetry.space_group_name_H-M   'P 1'
#
loop_
_entity.id
_entity.type
_entity.pdbx_description
1 polymer ?
#
loop_
_entity_poly.entity_id
_entity_poly.type
_entity_poly.pdbx_seq_one_letter_code
_entity_poly.pdbx_strand_id
1 'polypeptide(L)'
;MLETRASRCVDCRAGHSASTIDHLPSRKRCSMADIRIRQMVHANICVRDMEKTVPFYERLGFEKLADQVFEAGAGVWRGLGLEDNRRFRAVFMKIPGDSPVPFLDIIRCLDRPTAGDVYEALDNVGIARLCVEVADVDAVAAQGVEFVGPVSP
;
A
#
# COMPACT_ATOMS: atom_id res chain seq x y z
N MET A 1 -12.69 9.58 45.68
CA MET A 1 -13.15 8.49 46.56
C MET A 1 -14.15 7.68 45.75
N LEU A 2 -13.78 6.43 45.43
CA LEU A 2 -14.58 5.20 45.17
C LEU A 2 -15.99 5.34 44.52
N GLU A 3 -16.44 4.53 43.56
CA GLU A 3 -16.09 3.15 43.24
C GLU A 3 -16.78 2.68 41.93
N THR A 4 -16.09 1.81 41.21
CA THR A 4 -16.55 0.96 40.11
C THR A 4 -17.51 -0.12 40.62
N ARG A 5 -18.59 -0.45 39.88
CA ARG A 5 -19.25 -1.78 40.01
C ARG A 5 -19.77 -2.32 38.68
N ALA A 6 -19.23 -3.48 38.34
CA ALA A 6 -19.70 -4.41 37.31
C ALA A 6 -20.89 -5.25 37.83
N SER A 7 -21.84 -5.58 36.93
CA SER A 7 -22.86 -6.64 37.07
C SER A 7 -23.79 -6.55 35.84
N ARG A 8 -24.20 -7.60 35.11
CA ARG A 8 -24.21 -9.04 35.33
C ARG A 8 -24.20 -9.74 33.97
N CYS A 9 -23.42 -10.82 33.89
CA CYS A 9 -23.54 -11.85 32.87
C CYS A 9 -24.85 -12.62 33.12
N VAL A 10 -25.68 -12.80 32.10
CA VAL A 10 -26.89 -13.64 32.19
C VAL A 10 -26.51 -15.06 31.81
N ASP A 11 -26.61 -15.96 32.80
CA ASP A 11 -26.56 -17.40 32.63
C ASP A 11 -27.76 -17.89 31.80
N CYS A 12 -27.49 -18.56 30.68
CA CYS A 12 -28.44 -19.47 30.04
C CYS A 12 -27.76 -20.84 29.91
N ARG A 13 -27.95 -21.71 30.92
CA ARG A 13 -27.74 -23.15 30.78
C ARG A 13 -29.05 -23.82 30.38
N ALA A 14 -29.09 -24.40 29.19
CA ALA A 14 -29.97 -25.53 28.88
C ALA A 14 -29.20 -26.46 27.93
N GLY A 15 -29.03 -27.70 28.36
CA GLY A 15 -28.02 -28.62 27.84
C GLY A 15 -28.27 -29.12 26.42
N HIS A 16 -27.16 -29.36 25.72
CA HIS A 16 -27.02 -30.40 24.70
C HIS A 16 -25.64 -31.05 24.88
N SER A 17 -25.60 -32.34 24.59
CA SER A 17 -24.57 -33.32 24.91
C SER A 17 -23.13 -32.91 24.55
N ALA A 18 -22.21 -33.23 25.47
CA ALA A 18 -20.78 -33.18 25.26
C ALA A 18 -20.33 -34.19 24.20
N SER A 19 -19.66 -33.70 23.15
CA SER A 19 -18.56 -34.37 22.44
C SER A 19 -18.07 -33.48 21.30
N THR A 20 -16.76 -33.25 21.23
CA THR A 20 -16.02 -32.66 20.09
C THR A 20 -16.20 -31.14 19.82
N ILE A 21 -15.73 -30.30 20.75
CA ILE A 21 -15.07 -29.03 20.40
C ILE A 21 -13.76 -28.95 21.18
N ASP A 22 -12.86 -29.89 20.90
CA ASP A 22 -11.43 -29.71 21.14
C ASP A 22 -10.80 -29.60 19.75
N HIS A 23 -9.82 -28.71 19.60
CA HIS A 23 -9.06 -28.36 18.38
C HIS A 23 -9.50 -27.10 17.61
N LEU A 24 -9.93 -26.04 18.30
CA LEU A 24 -9.52 -24.71 17.87
C LEU A 24 -8.07 -24.51 18.32
N PRO A 25 -7.08 -24.38 17.42
CA PRO A 25 -5.71 -24.14 17.84
C PRO A 25 -5.70 -22.89 18.70
N SER A 26 -5.30 -23.06 19.97
CA SER A 26 -4.95 -21.97 20.87
C SER A 26 -4.16 -20.95 20.08
N ARG A 27 -4.74 -19.77 19.83
CA ARG A 27 -4.00 -18.64 19.28
C ARG A 27 -2.83 -18.45 20.23
N LYS A 28 -1.65 -18.95 19.85
CA LYS A 28 -0.41 -18.69 20.57
C LYS A 28 -0.43 -17.20 20.84
N ARG A 29 -0.46 -16.81 22.11
CA ARG A 29 -0.21 -15.43 22.50
C ARG A 29 1.14 -15.12 21.86
N CYS A 30 1.09 -14.31 20.81
CA CYS A 30 2.31 -13.81 20.20
C CYS A 30 2.95 -13.01 21.32
N SER A 31 3.99 -13.59 21.93
CA SER A 31 4.93 -12.81 22.72
C SER A 31 5.27 -11.59 21.86
N MET A 32 5.29 -10.38 22.45
CA MET A 32 5.83 -9.17 21.81
C MET A 32 7.35 -9.30 21.53
N ALA A 33 7.86 -10.53 21.40
CA ALA A 33 9.12 -10.86 20.79
C ALA A 33 9.12 -10.30 19.36
N ASP A 34 9.60 -9.06 19.32
CA ASP A 34 10.29 -8.40 18.24
C ASP A 34 9.48 -8.18 16.97
N ILE A 35 8.45 -7.34 17.06
CA ILE A 35 7.97 -6.57 15.90
C ILE A 35 9.18 -5.73 15.40
N ARG A 36 9.89 -6.24 14.40
CA ARG A 36 11.05 -5.59 13.78
C ARG A 36 10.77 -5.36 12.30
N ILE A 37 10.75 -4.10 11.90
CA ILE A 37 10.72 -3.72 10.49
C ILE A 37 12.06 -4.14 9.88
N ARG A 38 12.00 -4.95 8.81
CA ARG A 38 13.20 -5.43 8.11
C ARG A 38 13.58 -4.55 6.93
N GLN A 39 12.59 -4.01 6.22
CA GLN A 39 12.75 -3.16 5.05
C GLN A 39 11.45 -2.45 4.74
N MET A 40 11.55 -1.27 4.13
CA MET A 40 10.46 -0.68 3.35
C MET A 40 10.52 -1.30 1.96
N VAL A 41 9.49 -2.04 1.57
CA VAL A 41 9.48 -2.68 0.24
C VAL A 41 9.16 -1.61 -0.79
N HIS A 42 7.93 -1.10 -0.83
CA HIS A 42 7.52 -0.11 -1.80
C HIS A 42 6.54 0.90 -1.21
N ALA A 43 6.34 2.00 -1.94
CA ALA A 43 5.16 2.86 -1.81
C ALA A 43 4.22 2.63 -3.00
N ASN A 44 2.91 2.64 -2.76
CA ASN A 44 1.89 2.49 -3.82
C ASN A 44 1.38 3.85 -4.22
N ILE A 45 1.24 4.08 -5.53
CA ILE A 45 0.53 5.24 -6.07
C ILE A 45 -0.56 4.78 -7.03
N CYS A 46 -1.73 5.39 -6.91
CA CYS A 46 -2.84 5.15 -7.81
C CYS A 46 -2.86 6.23 -8.89
N VAL A 47 -2.94 5.83 -10.16
CA VAL A 47 -2.90 6.77 -11.30
C VAL A 47 -4.09 6.60 -12.24
N ARG A 48 -4.38 7.65 -13.01
CA ARG A 48 -5.43 7.61 -14.04
C ARG A 48 -4.90 7.10 -15.39
N ASP A 49 -3.65 7.40 -15.71
CA ASP A 49 -3.04 7.16 -17.02
C ASP A 49 -1.63 6.55 -16.88
N MET A 50 -1.56 5.24 -17.03
CA MET A 50 -0.30 4.49 -16.90
C MET A 50 0.70 4.88 -18.01
N GLU A 51 0.19 5.30 -19.17
CA GLU A 51 0.97 5.49 -20.38
C GLU A 51 1.71 6.83 -20.34
N LYS A 52 1.23 7.77 -19.50
CA LYS A 52 1.96 8.99 -19.14
C LYS A 52 2.86 8.79 -17.93
N THR A 53 2.40 8.05 -16.93
CA THR A 53 3.11 7.92 -15.65
C THR A 53 4.37 7.08 -15.77
N VAL A 54 4.32 5.91 -16.41
CA VAL A 54 5.48 5.00 -16.49
C VAL A 54 6.67 5.66 -17.19
N PRO A 55 6.52 6.27 -18.38
CA PRO A 55 7.63 6.95 -19.04
C PRO A 55 8.18 8.14 -18.24
N PHE A 56 7.37 8.80 -17.42
CA PHE A 56 7.85 9.87 -16.54
C PHE A 56 8.87 9.35 -15.53
N TYR A 57 8.56 8.25 -14.83
CA TYR A 57 9.49 7.66 -13.86
C TYR A 57 10.70 7.00 -14.52
N GLU A 58 10.54 6.41 -15.70
CA GLU A 58 11.69 5.88 -16.48
C GLU A 58 12.68 7.00 -16.85
N ARG A 59 12.20 8.20 -17.21
CA ARG A 59 13.07 9.36 -17.47
C ARG A 59 13.80 9.88 -16.24
N LEU A 60 13.27 9.65 -15.04
CA LEU A 60 13.97 9.93 -13.78
C LEU A 60 15.00 8.84 -13.43
N GLY A 61 15.08 7.77 -14.23
CA GLY A 61 16.04 6.69 -14.06
C GLY A 61 15.50 5.44 -13.36
N PHE A 62 14.19 5.35 -13.09
CA PHE A 62 13.61 4.09 -12.59
C PHE A 62 13.62 3.01 -13.68
N GLU A 63 13.84 1.76 -13.26
CA GLU A 63 13.72 0.58 -14.12
C GLU A 63 12.44 -0.18 -13.81
N LYS A 64 11.77 -0.67 -14.86
CA LYS A 64 10.62 -1.54 -14.70
C LYS A 64 11.05 -2.93 -14.24
N LEU A 65 10.58 -3.35 -13.07
CA LEU A 65 10.77 -4.69 -12.53
C LEU A 65 9.71 -5.65 -13.06
N ALA A 66 8.45 -5.22 -13.12
CA ALA A 66 7.35 -6.01 -13.65
C ALA A 66 6.18 -5.14 -14.14
N ASP A 67 5.45 -5.63 -15.14
CA ASP A 67 4.23 -5.03 -15.68
C ASP A 67 3.15 -6.11 -15.71
N GLN A 68 2.14 -6.01 -14.85
CA GLN A 68 1.18 -7.10 -14.66
C GLN A 68 -0.26 -6.56 -14.65
N VAL A 69 -1.14 -7.31 -15.29
CA VAL A 69 -2.58 -7.14 -15.14
C VAL A 69 -3.08 -8.21 -14.17
N PHE A 70 -3.71 -7.76 -13.09
CA PHE A 70 -4.37 -8.61 -12.12
C PHE A 70 -5.84 -8.71 -12.51
N GLU A 71 -6.22 -9.91 -12.96
CA GLU A 71 -7.59 -10.24 -13.35
C GLU A 71 -8.51 -10.47 -12.13
N ALA A 72 -9.81 -10.52 -12.37
CA ALA A 72 -10.80 -10.83 -11.36
C ALA A 72 -10.49 -12.20 -10.70
N GLY A 73 -10.55 -12.25 -9.37
CA GLY A 73 -10.29 -13.44 -8.57
C GLY A 73 -8.81 -13.71 -8.28
N ALA A 74 -7.88 -12.83 -8.70
CA ALA A 74 -6.48 -12.91 -8.28
C ALA A 74 -6.32 -12.95 -6.74
N GLY A 75 -5.51 -13.85 -6.20
CA GLY A 75 -5.39 -14.04 -4.74
C GLY A 75 -4.96 -12.79 -3.95
N VAL A 76 -4.39 -11.78 -4.60
CA VAL A 76 -3.98 -10.50 -4.01
C VAL A 76 -5.18 -9.64 -3.55
N TRP A 77 -6.38 -9.82 -4.13
CA TRP A 77 -7.59 -9.03 -3.83
C TRP A 77 -7.92 -9.00 -2.33
N ARG A 78 -7.96 -10.19 -1.73
CA ARG A 78 -8.24 -10.37 -0.30
C ARG A 78 -7.21 -9.66 0.59
N GLY A 79 -5.93 -9.68 0.19
CA GLY A 79 -4.86 -9.01 0.92
C GLY A 79 -4.97 -7.48 0.89
N LEU A 80 -5.55 -6.94 -0.19
CA LEU A 80 -5.78 -5.50 -0.37
C LEU A 80 -7.16 -5.03 0.12
N GLY A 81 -7.99 -5.93 0.65
CA GLY A 81 -9.35 -5.61 1.09
C GLY A 81 -10.29 -5.19 -0.04
N LEU A 82 -10.01 -5.64 -1.26
CA LEU A 82 -10.77 -5.32 -2.46
C LEU A 82 -11.70 -6.47 -2.84
N GLU A 83 -12.82 -6.15 -3.50
CA GLU A 83 -13.75 -7.16 -4.04
C GLU A 83 -13.08 -8.01 -5.14
N ASP A 84 -13.39 -9.31 -5.18
CA ASP A 84 -12.77 -10.26 -6.11
C ASP A 84 -13.13 -10.03 -7.58
N ASN A 85 -14.16 -9.24 -7.88
CA ASN A 85 -14.62 -8.94 -9.24
C ASN A 85 -13.85 -7.80 -9.93
N ARG A 86 -12.81 -7.27 -9.29
CA ARG A 86 -12.08 -6.09 -9.75
C ARG A 86 -10.86 -6.50 -10.59
N ARG A 87 -10.32 -5.54 -11.34
CA ARG A 87 -9.12 -5.67 -12.19
C ARG A 87 -8.28 -4.40 -12.09
N PHE A 88 -6.96 -4.56 -12.04
CA PHE A 88 -6.01 -3.44 -12.11
C PHE A 88 -4.73 -3.84 -12.86
N ARG A 89 -4.07 -2.86 -13.45
CA ARG A 89 -2.68 -2.99 -13.91
C ARG A 89 -1.76 -2.42 -12.84
N ALA A 90 -0.72 -3.17 -12.49
CA ALA A 90 0.34 -2.72 -11.61
C ALA A 90 1.68 -2.74 -12.36
N VAL A 91 2.42 -1.64 -12.26
CA VAL A 91 3.78 -1.53 -12.78
C VAL A 91 4.71 -1.31 -11.61
N PHE A 92 5.55 -2.32 -11.37
CA PHE A 92 6.55 -2.31 -10.31
C PHE A 92 7.82 -1.69 -10.86
N MET A 93 8.28 -0.62 -10.22
CA MET A 93 9.49 0.12 -10.59
C MET A 93 10.53 -0.01 -9.49
N LYS A 94 11.80 -0.12 -9.87
CA LYS A 94 12.95 -0.16 -8.96
C LYS A 94 13.97 0.92 -9.29
N ILE A 95 14.78 1.26 -8.30
CA ILE A 95 16.00 2.03 -8.52
C ILE A 95 17.03 1.09 -9.19
N PRO A 96 17.82 1.54 -10.18
CA PRO A 96 18.86 0.74 -10.81
C PRO A 96 19.82 0.11 -9.79
N GLY A 97 20.36 -1.06 -10.15
CA GLY A 97 21.23 -1.86 -9.28
C GLY A 97 20.67 -3.26 -8.97
N ASP A 98 21.35 -3.97 -8.08
CA ASP A 98 21.12 -5.41 -7.80
C ASP A 98 19.96 -5.68 -6.83
N SER A 99 19.27 -4.63 -6.36
CA SER A 99 18.13 -4.78 -5.47
C SER A 99 16.97 -5.49 -6.19
N PRO A 100 16.47 -6.64 -5.69
CA PRO A 100 15.36 -7.33 -6.32
C PRO A 100 13.99 -6.79 -5.85
N VAL A 101 13.96 -5.76 -5.01
CA VAL A 101 12.72 -5.21 -4.46
C VAL A 101 12.24 -4.00 -5.25
N PRO A 102 10.93 -3.91 -5.58
CA PRO A 102 10.38 -2.70 -6.18
C PRO A 102 10.40 -1.57 -5.16
N PHE A 103 10.65 -0.33 -5.59
CA PHE A 103 10.56 0.87 -4.76
C PHE A 103 9.20 1.54 -4.89
N LEU A 104 8.62 1.50 -6.10
CA LEU A 104 7.34 2.14 -6.42
C LEU A 104 6.43 1.13 -7.12
N ASP A 105 5.20 1.02 -6.63
CA ASP A 105 4.12 0.23 -7.25
C ASP A 105 3.06 1.19 -7.79
N ILE A 106 2.97 1.26 -9.12
CA ILE A 106 2.07 2.17 -9.83
C ILE A 106 0.83 1.38 -10.25
N ILE A 107 -0.33 1.75 -9.69
CA ILE A 107 -1.58 1.01 -9.85
C ILE A 107 -2.58 1.83 -10.65
N ARG A 108 -3.19 1.22 -11.67
CA ARG A 108 -4.35 1.75 -12.40
C ARG A 108 -5.49 0.75 -12.36
N CYS A 109 -6.63 1.14 -11.79
CA CYS A 109 -7.84 0.33 -11.88
C CYS A 109 -8.36 0.29 -13.33
N LEU A 110 -8.74 -0.89 -13.82
CA LEU A 110 -9.16 -1.08 -15.22
C LEU A 110 -10.68 -1.09 -15.39
N ASP A 111 -11.42 -1.72 -14.47
CA ASP A 111 -12.88 -1.84 -14.64
C ASP A 111 -13.64 -0.56 -14.29
N ARG A 112 -13.06 0.22 -13.36
CA ARG A 112 -13.49 1.59 -13.08
C ARG A 112 -12.25 2.47 -13.08
N PRO A 113 -12.33 3.68 -13.65
CA PRO A 113 -11.23 4.64 -13.53
C PRO A 113 -10.84 4.80 -12.06
N THR A 114 -9.55 4.89 -11.81
CA THR A 114 -9.02 5.25 -10.49
C THR A 114 -9.73 6.52 -9.99
N ALA A 115 -10.43 6.40 -8.86
CA ALA A 115 -11.31 7.42 -8.31
C ALA A 115 -10.61 8.30 -7.26
N GLY A 116 -11.26 9.38 -6.87
CA GLY A 116 -10.70 10.41 -5.97
C GLY A 116 -9.94 11.49 -6.73
N ASP A 117 -9.55 12.54 -6.01
CA ASP A 117 -8.76 13.65 -6.51
C ASP A 117 -7.39 13.69 -5.81
N VAL A 118 -6.42 14.33 -6.46
CA VAL A 118 -5.12 14.59 -5.84
C VAL A 118 -5.29 15.56 -4.68
N TYR A 119 -4.41 15.49 -3.68
CA TYR A 119 -4.43 16.48 -2.60
C TYR A 119 -4.21 17.88 -3.17
N GLU A 120 -5.07 18.83 -2.80
CA GLU A 120 -5.04 20.21 -3.33
C GLU A 120 -3.82 21.01 -2.86
N ALA A 121 -3.31 20.70 -1.66
CA ALA A 121 -2.15 21.36 -1.07
C ALA A 121 -1.25 20.36 -0.34
N LEU A 122 0.02 20.73 -0.17
CA LEU A 122 1.04 19.90 0.46
C LEU A 122 0.78 19.63 1.96
N ASP A 123 0.06 20.54 2.62
CA ASP A 123 -0.31 20.49 4.03
C ASP A 123 -1.64 19.76 4.29
N ASN A 124 -2.21 19.10 3.28
CA ASN A 124 -3.33 18.20 3.47
C ASN A 124 -2.92 16.95 4.27
N VAL A 125 -3.79 16.49 5.18
CA VAL A 125 -3.58 15.23 5.92
C VAL A 125 -3.51 14.06 4.95
N GLY A 126 -2.42 13.30 4.99
CA GLY A 126 -2.21 12.14 4.13
C GLY A 126 -0.75 11.94 3.75
N ILE A 127 -0.51 11.40 2.55
CA ILE A 127 0.83 11.28 1.97
C ILE A 127 1.20 12.63 1.35
N ALA A 128 2.23 13.29 1.90
CA ALA A 128 2.67 14.59 1.38
C ALA A 128 3.44 14.47 0.06
N ARG A 129 4.55 13.72 0.03
CA ARG A 129 5.39 13.50 -1.16
C ARG A 129 6.27 12.27 -1.05
N LEU A 130 6.70 11.76 -2.20
CA LEU A 130 7.85 10.86 -2.31
C LEU A 130 9.09 11.69 -2.62
N CYS A 131 10.21 11.37 -1.97
CA CYS A 131 11.48 12.06 -2.15
C CYS A 131 12.49 11.09 -2.76
N VAL A 132 13.15 11.51 -3.83
CA VAL A 132 14.19 10.73 -4.50
C VAL A 132 15.43 11.60 -4.57
N GLU A 133 16.59 11.01 -4.24
CA GLU A 133 17.89 11.62 -4.47
C GLU A 133 18.32 11.36 -5.91
N VAL A 134 18.80 12.40 -6.58
CA VAL A 134 19.28 12.33 -7.97
C VAL A 134 20.68 12.93 -8.04
N ALA A 135 21.47 12.47 -9.00
CA ALA A 135 22.84 12.96 -9.18
C ALA A 135 22.90 14.44 -9.62
N ASP A 136 21.87 14.91 -10.34
CA ASP A 136 21.78 16.27 -10.87
C ASP A 136 20.32 16.74 -10.88
N VAL A 137 19.98 17.64 -9.95
CA VAL A 137 18.63 18.20 -9.81
C VAL A 137 18.31 19.22 -10.91
N ASP A 138 19.32 19.93 -11.42
CA ASP A 138 19.17 20.94 -12.47
C ASP A 138 18.86 20.26 -13.82
N ALA A 139 19.49 19.11 -14.09
CA ALA A 139 19.19 18.29 -15.26
C ALA A 139 17.74 17.76 -15.23
N VAL A 140 17.22 17.38 -14.05
CA VAL A 140 15.81 17.02 -13.89
C VAL A 140 14.91 18.24 -14.15
N ALA A 141 15.29 19.41 -13.65
CA ALA A 141 14.54 20.65 -13.88
C ALA A 141 14.43 21.04 -15.35
N ALA A 142 15.50 20.80 -16.11
CA ALA A 142 15.53 21.07 -17.54
C ALA A 142 14.61 20.16 -18.38
N GLN A 143 14.04 19.08 -17.80
CA GLN A 143 13.15 18.15 -18.53
C GLN A 143 11.73 18.71 -18.77
N GLY A 144 11.46 19.96 -18.40
CA GLY A 144 10.15 20.60 -18.61
C GLY A 144 9.05 20.07 -17.69
N VAL A 145 9.43 19.63 -16.49
CA VAL A 145 8.48 19.25 -15.43
C VAL A 145 7.90 20.51 -14.78
N GLU A 146 6.65 20.41 -14.33
CA GLU A 146 6.02 21.49 -13.57
C GLU A 146 6.56 21.50 -12.14
N PHE A 147 7.10 22.65 -11.72
CA PHE A 147 7.63 22.86 -10.37
C PHE A 147 6.55 23.42 -9.45
N VAL A 148 6.37 22.78 -8.29
CA VAL A 148 5.47 23.26 -7.22
C VAL A 148 6.02 24.52 -6.54
N GLY A 149 7.34 24.70 -6.55
CA GLY A 149 8.05 25.85 -5.99
C GLY A 149 9.50 25.89 -6.45
N PRO A 150 10.27 26.92 -6.05
CA PRO A 150 11.68 27.02 -6.40
C PRO A 150 12.50 25.86 -5.78
N VAL A 151 13.63 25.53 -6.42
CA VAL A 151 14.61 24.60 -5.83
C VAL A 151 15.12 25.22 -4.51
N SER A 152 15.05 24.44 -3.43
CA SER A 152 15.57 24.88 -2.13
C SER A 152 17.09 25.06 -2.21
N PRO A 153 17.64 26.11 -1.58
CA PRO A 153 19.09 26.28 -1.45
C PRO A 153 19.73 25.15 -0.62
#